data_AF-A0A9P0MHY3-F1
#
_entry.id   AF-A0A9P0MHY3-F1
#
_cell.length_a   1.000
_cell.length_b   1.000
_cell.length_c   1.000
_cell.angle_alpha   90.00
_cell.angle_beta   90.00
_cell.angle_gamma   90.00
#
_symmetry.space_group_name_H-M   'P 1'
#
loop_
_entity.id
_entity.type
_entity.pdbx_description
1 polymer ?
#
loop_
_entity_poly.entity_id
_entity_poly.type
_entity_poly.pdbx_seq_one_letter_code
_entity_poly.pdbx_strand_id
1 'polypeptide(L)'
;MEPILRRRKKPINKKTKVAIVFDEEARKEFLTGFHKRKVQRRKVAEEEFKEKLKEEKKRIKLESREYHKKLVKTYKPIPVLEEQLAKEYKVDNATVSVLELDADLLAETNFLIGNNRVKYEPTNDKENESEDNEEIEELPGMELKTKKEVDREVKFKALTEVKKSRIFKQKDKMERIKQKKIAMKRRNEKKKLQKRLEKRKPHLRKHKK
;
A
#
# COMPACT_ATOMS: atom_id res chain seq x y z
N MET A 1 -25.62 -3.06 76.69
CA MET A 1 -24.64 -2.95 75.59
C MET A 1 -23.30 -3.41 76.11
N GLU A 2 -22.75 -4.49 75.56
CA GLU A 2 -21.45 -5.00 76.02
C GLU A 2 -20.30 -4.09 75.52
N PRO A 3 -19.28 -3.85 76.36
CA PRO A 3 -18.17 -2.99 75.99
C PRO A 3 -17.25 -3.70 74.98
N ILE A 4 -16.95 -3.03 73.87
CA ILE A 4 -16.00 -3.53 72.86
C ILE A 4 -14.59 -3.56 73.47
N LEU A 5 -14.11 -4.75 73.81
CA LEU A 5 -12.75 -4.99 74.26
C LEU A 5 -11.75 -4.65 73.14
N ARG A 6 -11.08 -3.51 73.24
CA ARG A 6 -10.01 -3.13 72.31
C ARG A 6 -8.80 -4.04 72.50
N ARG A 7 -8.58 -4.95 71.55
CA ARG A 7 -7.38 -5.81 71.50
C ARG A 7 -6.11 -4.96 71.39
N ARG A 8 -5.13 -5.22 72.25
CA ARG A 8 -3.80 -4.59 72.21
C ARG A 8 -3.09 -4.99 70.91
N LYS A 9 -2.63 -4.01 70.13
CA LYS A 9 -1.87 -4.26 68.90
C LYS A 9 -0.53 -4.91 69.25
N LYS A 10 -0.15 -5.96 68.51
CA LYS A 10 1.17 -6.61 68.64
C LYS A 10 2.28 -5.59 68.30
N PRO A 11 3.44 -5.64 68.98
CA PRO A 11 4.55 -4.74 68.69
C PRO A 11 5.05 -4.96 67.25
N ILE A 12 5.20 -3.86 66.50
CA ILE A 12 5.70 -3.89 65.12
C ILE A 12 7.16 -4.39 65.12
N ASN A 13 7.44 -5.40 64.31
CA ASN A 13 8.79 -5.90 64.12
C ASN A 13 9.66 -4.83 63.43
N LYS A 14 10.60 -4.25 64.19
CA LYS A 14 11.48 -3.17 63.69
C LYS A 14 12.35 -3.62 62.51
N LYS A 15 12.59 -4.93 62.34
CA LYS A 15 13.40 -5.51 61.24
C LYS A 15 12.70 -5.44 59.87
N THR A 16 11.37 -5.45 59.83
CA THR A 16 10.59 -5.38 58.58
C THR A 16 10.13 -3.96 58.26
N LYS A 17 10.70 -2.95 58.92
CA LYS A 17 10.32 -1.55 58.73
C LYS A 17 10.90 -1.04 57.41
N VAL A 18 10.04 -0.77 56.44
CA VAL A 18 10.42 -0.14 55.17
C VAL A 18 10.66 1.35 55.42
N ALA A 19 11.90 1.79 55.23
CA ALA A 19 12.25 3.21 55.27
C ALA A 19 12.07 3.80 53.87
N ILE A 20 11.13 4.74 53.73
CA ILE A 20 10.96 5.51 52.49
C ILE A 20 11.94 6.68 52.58
N VAL A 21 13.11 6.52 51.99
CA VAL A 21 14.10 7.59 51.83
C VAL A 21 13.94 8.16 50.43
N PHE A 22 13.75 9.48 50.36
CA PHE A 22 13.72 10.15 49.06
C PHE A 22 15.14 10.23 48.52
N ASP A 23 15.32 9.75 47.30
CA ASP A 23 16.51 10.06 46.53
C ASP A 23 16.44 11.53 46.08
N GLU A 24 17.35 12.34 46.60
CA GLU A 24 17.40 13.78 46.33
C GLU A 24 17.68 14.08 44.86
N GLU A 25 18.41 13.19 44.17
CA GLU A 25 18.72 13.35 42.75
C GLU A 25 17.47 13.11 41.89
N ALA A 26 16.74 12.02 42.18
CA ALA A 26 15.45 11.76 41.55
C ALA A 26 14.44 12.88 41.83
N ARG A 27 14.46 13.48 43.03
CA ARG A 27 13.64 14.66 43.37
C ARG A 27 14.03 15.88 42.54
N LYS A 28 15.32 16.18 42.42
CA LYS A 28 15.83 17.28 41.59
C LYS A 28 15.46 17.09 40.12
N GLU A 29 15.60 15.88 39.59
CA GLU A 29 15.20 15.56 38.21
C GLU A 29 13.68 15.63 38.02
N PHE A 30 12.90 15.19 39.00
CA PHE A 30 11.44 15.32 38.94
C PHE A 30 11.03 16.80 38.90
N LEU A 31 11.59 17.64 39.77
CA LEU A 31 11.24 19.07 39.87
C LEU A 31 11.77 19.91 38.70
N THR A 32 12.94 19.61 38.14
CA THR A 32 13.53 20.42 37.06
C THR A 32 13.33 19.81 35.67
N GLY A 33 13.10 18.51 35.58
CA GLY A 33 12.99 17.73 34.34
C GLY A 33 11.67 17.88 33.57
N PHE A 34 10.86 18.90 33.82
CA PHE A 34 9.61 19.12 33.09
C PHE A 34 9.81 19.24 31.57
N HIS A 35 10.89 19.90 31.14
CA HIS A 35 11.22 19.98 29.71
C HIS A 35 11.57 18.60 29.15
N LYS A 36 12.41 17.81 29.86
CA LYS A 36 12.74 16.42 29.50
C LYS A 36 11.48 15.58 29.33
N ARG A 37 10.56 15.60 30.31
CA ARG A 37 9.27 14.89 30.24
C ARG A 37 8.38 15.38 29.10
N LYS A 38 8.38 16.68 28.80
CA LYS A 38 7.61 17.23 27.68
C LYS A 38 8.16 16.75 26.34
N VAL A 39 9.49 16.71 26.19
CA VAL A 39 10.15 16.18 24.99
C VAL A 39 9.91 14.67 24.86
N GLN A 40 10.07 13.90 25.94
CA GLN A 40 9.78 12.48 25.97
C GLN A 40 8.34 12.19 25.55
N ARG A 41 7.34 12.86 26.14
CA ARG A 41 5.93 12.70 25.74
C ARG A 41 5.69 13.01 24.27
N ARG A 42 6.36 14.03 23.71
CA ARG A 42 6.28 14.33 22.27
C ARG A 42 6.89 13.20 21.44
N LYS A 43 8.06 12.72 21.83
CA LYS A 43 8.77 11.63 21.13
C LYS A 43 7.96 10.34 21.14
N VAL A 44 7.41 9.95 22.29
CA VAL A 44 6.52 8.78 22.44
C VAL A 44 5.30 8.91 21.53
N ALA A 45 4.62 10.06 21.55
CA ALA A 45 3.46 10.27 20.68
C ALA A 45 3.82 10.25 19.18
N GLU A 46 5.03 10.71 18.81
CA GLU A 46 5.54 10.62 17.43
C GLU A 46 5.86 9.18 17.03
N GLU A 47 6.43 8.38 17.93
CA GLU A 47 6.74 6.96 17.73
C GLU A 47 5.47 6.13 17.58
N GLU A 48 4.52 6.26 18.51
CA GLU A 48 3.20 5.60 18.43
C GLU A 48 2.47 5.94 17.12
N PHE A 49 2.57 7.20 16.66
CA PHE A 49 1.96 7.60 15.40
C PHE A 49 2.64 6.96 14.18
N LYS A 50 3.97 6.79 14.21
CA LYS A 50 4.72 6.09 13.17
C LYS A 50 4.38 4.61 13.13
N GLU A 51 4.23 3.97 14.29
CA GLU A 51 3.82 2.56 14.39
C GLU A 51 2.43 2.35 13.79
N LYS A 52 1.46 3.18 14.17
CA LYS A 52 0.11 3.16 13.58
C LYS A 52 0.14 3.33 12.05
N LEU A 53 1.00 4.20 11.52
CA LEU A 53 1.19 4.33 10.07
C LEU A 53 1.78 3.07 9.41
N LYS A 54 2.70 2.36 10.08
CA LYS A 54 3.28 1.12 9.58
C LYS A 54 2.25 -0.01 9.58
N GLU A 55 1.48 -0.14 10.65
CA GLU A 55 0.39 -1.12 10.77
C GLU A 55 -0.68 -0.90 9.71
N GLU A 56 -1.10 0.35 9.48
CA GLU A 56 -2.06 0.68 8.44
C GLU A 56 -1.56 0.28 7.04
N LYS A 57 -0.28 0.56 6.73
CA LYS A 57 0.34 0.11 5.47
C LYS A 57 0.38 -1.42 5.35
N LYS A 58 0.71 -2.11 6.45
CA LYS A 58 0.73 -3.57 6.49
C LYS A 58 -0.67 -4.15 6.26
N ARG A 59 -1.71 -3.55 6.87
CA ARG A 59 -3.11 -3.93 6.67
C ARG A 59 -3.53 -3.78 5.21
N ILE A 60 -3.30 -2.61 4.60
CA ILE A 60 -3.65 -2.36 3.19
C ILE A 60 -2.93 -3.35 2.27
N LYS A 61 -1.66 -3.66 2.52
CA LYS A 61 -0.91 -4.65 1.73
C LYS A 61 -1.48 -6.07 1.86
N LEU A 62 -1.90 -6.47 3.06
CA LEU A 62 -2.52 -7.77 3.30
C LEU A 62 -3.89 -7.87 2.61
N GLU A 63 -4.74 -6.85 2.77
CA GLU A 63 -6.04 -6.75 2.13
C GLU A 63 -5.93 -6.81 0.60
N SER A 64 -4.98 -6.07 0.02
CA SER A 64 -4.68 -6.12 -1.42
C SER A 64 -4.24 -7.52 -1.88
N ARG A 65 -3.41 -8.22 -1.10
CA ARG A 65 -2.98 -9.60 -1.40
C ARG A 65 -4.14 -10.59 -1.32
N GLU A 66 -5.02 -10.45 -0.33
CA GLU A 66 -6.20 -11.31 -0.18
C GLU A 66 -7.22 -11.07 -1.29
N TYR A 67 -7.45 -9.81 -1.67
CA TYR A 67 -8.27 -9.44 -2.82
C TYR A 67 -7.73 -10.08 -4.11
N HIS A 68 -6.42 -9.97 -4.36
CA HIS A 68 -5.78 -10.61 -5.51
C HIS A 68 -5.92 -12.14 -5.48
N LYS A 69 -5.73 -12.78 -4.33
CA LYS A 69 -5.91 -14.23 -4.17
C LYS A 69 -7.34 -14.68 -4.47
N LYS A 70 -8.35 -13.88 -4.10
CA LYS A 70 -9.76 -14.15 -4.44
C LYS A 70 -10.00 -14.03 -5.95
N LEU A 71 -9.42 -13.01 -6.59
CA LEU A 71 -9.55 -12.79 -8.03
C LEU A 71 -8.88 -13.90 -8.87
N VAL A 72 -7.71 -14.39 -8.46
CA VAL A 72 -7.01 -15.46 -9.19
C VAL A 72 -7.71 -16.82 -9.05
N LYS A 73 -8.32 -17.10 -7.89
CA LYS A 73 -9.01 -18.37 -7.61
C LYS A 73 -10.25 -18.62 -8.48
N THR A 74 -10.77 -17.61 -9.17
CA THR A 74 -11.87 -17.82 -10.12
C THR A 74 -11.41 -18.51 -11.40
N TYR A 75 -10.12 -18.45 -11.73
CA TYR A 75 -9.54 -19.27 -12.80
C TYR A 75 -9.20 -20.65 -12.24
N LYS A 76 -10.18 -21.55 -12.21
CA LYS A 76 -9.89 -22.98 -12.16
C LYS A 76 -9.49 -23.39 -13.57
N PRO A 77 -8.34 -24.05 -13.79
CA PRO A 77 -8.09 -24.67 -15.09
C PRO A 77 -9.27 -25.60 -15.36
N ILE A 78 -9.92 -25.40 -16.51
CA ILE A 78 -10.96 -26.31 -16.98
C ILE A 78 -10.29 -27.70 -16.97
N PRO A 79 -10.90 -28.72 -16.33
CA PRO A 79 -10.38 -30.07 -16.40
C PRO A 79 -10.09 -30.39 -17.86
N VAL A 80 -8.85 -30.81 -18.13
CA VAL A 80 -8.36 -31.04 -19.49
C VAL A 80 -9.35 -31.97 -20.18
N LEU A 81 -9.84 -31.58 -21.36
CA LEU A 81 -10.87 -32.28 -22.15
C LEU A 81 -10.53 -33.76 -22.41
N GLU A 82 -9.26 -34.14 -22.25
CA GLU A 82 -8.73 -35.51 -22.23
C GLU A 82 -9.52 -36.47 -21.33
N GLU A 83 -9.97 -36.06 -20.13
CA GLU A 83 -10.74 -36.93 -19.23
C GLU A 83 -12.16 -37.23 -19.73
N GLN A 84 -12.71 -36.37 -20.60
CA GLN A 84 -14.01 -36.60 -21.23
C GLN A 84 -13.88 -37.41 -22.53
N LEU A 85 -12.76 -37.26 -23.26
CA LEU A 85 -12.44 -38.00 -24.48
C LEU A 85 -12.10 -39.47 -24.21
N ALA A 86 -11.49 -39.78 -23.06
CA ALA A 86 -11.11 -41.15 -22.69
C ALA A 86 -12.26 -42.04 -22.18
N LYS A 87 -13.52 -41.55 -22.15
CA LYS A 87 -14.66 -42.32 -21.66
C LYS A 87 -15.27 -43.17 -22.78
N GLU A 88 -15.26 -44.48 -22.59
CA GLU A 88 -15.99 -45.43 -23.42
C GLU A 88 -17.46 -45.51 -22.96
N TYR A 89 -18.39 -45.31 -23.89
CA TYR A 89 -19.82 -45.41 -23.63
C TYR A 89 -20.35 -46.73 -24.21
N LYS A 90 -20.98 -47.55 -23.36
CA LYS A 90 -21.68 -48.77 -23.79
C LYS A 90 -23.08 -48.40 -24.27
N VAL A 91 -23.33 -48.53 -25.56
CA VAL A 91 -24.66 -48.49 -26.17
C VAL A 91 -25.08 -49.94 -26.45
N ASP A 92 -26.39 -50.22 -26.50
CA ASP A 92 -26.97 -51.58 -26.46
C ASP A 92 -26.26 -52.63 -27.33
N ASN A 93 -25.76 -52.26 -28.52
CA ASN A 93 -25.06 -53.17 -29.44
C ASN A 93 -23.59 -52.82 -29.72
N ALA A 94 -23.05 -51.73 -29.16
CA ALA A 94 -21.69 -51.26 -29.47
C ALA A 94 -21.10 -50.37 -28.39
N THR A 95 -19.78 -50.42 -28.24
CA THR A 95 -19.00 -49.46 -27.46
C THR A 95 -18.54 -48.32 -28.35
N VAL A 96 -18.81 -47.08 -27.95
CA VAL A 96 -18.41 -45.87 -28.68
C VAL A 96 -17.46 -45.04 -27.82
N SER A 97 -16.30 -44.68 -28.37
CA SER A 97 -15.36 -43.72 -27.81
C SER A 97 -15.45 -42.40 -28.57
N VAL A 98 -15.51 -41.28 -27.87
CA VAL A 98 -15.50 -39.95 -28.49
C VAL A 98 -14.04 -39.50 -28.61
N LEU A 99 -13.45 -39.71 -29.78
CA LEU A 99 -12.11 -39.24 -30.13
C LEU A 99 -12.23 -38.06 -31.11
N GLU A 100 -11.36 -37.06 -30.97
CA GLU A 100 -11.24 -36.00 -31.97
C GLU A 100 -10.61 -36.59 -33.23
N LEU A 101 -11.29 -36.44 -34.37
CA LEU A 101 -10.80 -36.97 -35.64
C LEU A 101 -9.89 -35.94 -36.30
N ASP A 102 -8.60 -36.24 -36.34
CA ASP A 102 -7.64 -35.45 -37.10
C ASP A 102 -7.85 -35.67 -38.60
N ALA A 103 -8.07 -34.57 -39.32
CA ALA A 103 -8.25 -34.59 -40.77
C ALA A 103 -7.04 -35.18 -41.51
N ASP A 104 -5.84 -35.06 -40.93
CA ASP A 104 -4.60 -35.62 -41.49
C ASP A 104 -4.58 -37.15 -41.41
N LEU A 105 -4.95 -37.75 -40.27
CA LEU A 105 -5.05 -39.22 -40.10
C LEU A 105 -6.17 -39.83 -40.96
N LEU A 106 -7.27 -39.09 -41.13
CA LEU A 106 -8.35 -39.50 -42.03
C LEU A 106 -7.94 -39.45 -43.50
N ALA A 107 -7.08 -38.50 -43.89
CA ALA A 107 -6.54 -38.40 -45.24
C ALA A 107 -5.51 -39.50 -45.57
N GLU A 108 -4.82 -40.03 -44.56
CA GLU A 108 -3.91 -41.17 -44.73
C GLU A 108 -4.65 -42.50 -44.92
N THR A 109 -5.76 -42.68 -44.21
CA THR A 109 -6.49 -43.96 -44.13
C THR A 109 -7.64 -44.06 -45.13
N ASN A 110 -8.34 -42.95 -45.37
CA ASN A 110 -9.38 -42.84 -46.38
C ASN A 110 -8.86 -41.90 -47.48
N PHE A 111 -9.31 -42.09 -48.73
CA PHE A 111 -8.95 -41.24 -49.87
C PHE A 111 -9.51 -39.79 -49.79
N LEU A 112 -9.58 -39.21 -48.58
CA LEU A 112 -9.97 -37.83 -48.34
C LEU A 112 -8.78 -36.90 -48.61
N ILE A 113 -9.07 -35.74 -49.20
CA ILE A 113 -8.11 -34.64 -49.32
C ILE A 113 -7.97 -34.01 -47.94
N GLY A 114 -6.82 -34.21 -47.30
CA GLY A 114 -6.49 -33.65 -45.98
C GLY A 114 -6.36 -32.13 -45.97
N ASN A 115 -5.89 -31.57 -44.87
CA ASN A 115 -5.79 -30.11 -44.71
C ASN A 115 -4.83 -29.51 -45.74
N ASN A 116 -5.26 -28.44 -46.41
CA ASN A 116 -4.44 -27.76 -47.41
C ASN A 116 -3.29 -27.01 -46.72
N ARG A 117 -2.10 -27.60 -46.73
CA ARG A 117 -0.87 -26.98 -46.20
C ARG A 117 -0.02 -26.48 -47.36
N VAL A 118 0.30 -25.19 -47.34
CA VAL A 118 1.24 -24.59 -48.30
C VAL A 118 2.64 -25.17 -48.02
N LYS A 119 3.23 -25.85 -49.00
CA LYS A 119 4.63 -26.30 -48.91
C LYS A 119 5.53 -25.11 -49.18
N TYR A 120 6.14 -24.58 -48.12
CA TYR A 120 7.25 -23.64 -48.25
C TYR A 120 8.53 -24.44 -48.46
N GLU A 121 9.25 -24.16 -49.55
CA GLU A 121 10.63 -24.59 -49.72
C GLU A 121 11.47 -23.98 -48.57
N PRO A 122 12.37 -24.73 -47.92
CA PRO A 122 13.22 -24.17 -46.89
C PRO A 122 14.21 -23.21 -47.54
N THR A 123 13.85 -21.93 -47.62
CA THR A 123 14.82 -20.87 -47.85
C THR A 123 15.74 -20.85 -46.64
N ASN A 124 17.01 -21.11 -46.91
CA ASN A 124 18.08 -21.25 -45.92
C ASN A 124 18.49 -19.86 -45.37
N ASP A 125 17.51 -19.11 -44.87
CA ASP A 125 17.70 -17.76 -44.35
C ASP A 125 17.35 -17.73 -42.87
N LYS A 126 18.44 -17.61 -42.11
CA LYS A 126 18.54 -17.29 -40.69
C LYS A 126 17.36 -16.43 -40.20
N GLU A 127 16.77 -16.91 -39.10
CA GLU A 127 16.13 -16.14 -38.03
C GLU A 127 16.17 -14.62 -38.24
N ASN A 128 15.19 -14.10 -38.97
CA ASN A 128 14.66 -12.78 -38.72
C ASN A 128 13.21 -13.04 -38.30
N GLU A 129 12.97 -12.98 -36.99
CA GLU A 129 11.61 -12.78 -36.48
C GLU A 129 11.07 -11.52 -37.16
N SER A 130 10.19 -11.71 -38.15
CA SER A 130 9.38 -10.63 -38.68
C SER A 130 8.51 -10.14 -37.53
N GLU A 131 8.83 -8.94 -37.04
CA GLU A 131 7.86 -8.09 -36.38
C GLU A 131 6.71 -7.86 -37.37
N ASP A 132 5.71 -8.73 -37.30
CA ASP A 132 4.39 -8.49 -37.88
C ASP A 132 3.76 -7.32 -37.12
N ASN A 133 4.18 -6.10 -37.48
CA ASN A 133 3.40 -4.89 -37.25
C ASN A 133 2.22 -4.91 -38.23
N GLU A 134 1.28 -5.81 -38.00
CA GLU A 134 -0.07 -5.59 -38.51
C GLU A 134 -0.61 -4.36 -37.79
N GLU A 135 -0.82 -3.29 -38.56
CA GLU A 135 -1.45 -2.05 -38.12
C GLU A 135 -2.91 -2.37 -37.79
N ILE A 136 -3.14 -2.90 -36.59
CA ILE A 136 -4.48 -3.14 -36.05
C ILE A 136 -5.11 -1.75 -35.89
N GLU A 137 -6.04 -1.39 -36.76
CA GLU A 137 -6.86 -0.19 -36.61
C GLU A 137 -7.51 -0.21 -35.22
N GLU A 138 -6.98 0.59 -34.29
CA GLU A 138 -7.46 0.66 -32.92
C GLU A 138 -8.89 1.23 -32.94
N LEU A 139 -9.86 0.33 -32.78
CA LEU A 139 -11.25 0.74 -32.62
C LEU A 139 -11.38 1.63 -31.36
N PRO A 140 -12.00 2.82 -31.48
CA PRO A 140 -12.07 3.77 -30.38
C PRO A 140 -12.79 3.14 -29.18
N GLY A 141 -12.11 3.06 -28.05
CA GLY A 141 -12.61 2.45 -26.81
C GLY A 141 -12.07 1.05 -26.48
N MET A 142 -11.30 0.42 -27.38
CA MET A 142 -10.62 -0.87 -27.13
C MET A 142 -9.09 -0.76 -27.12
N GLU A 143 -8.56 0.46 -27.09
CA GLU A 143 -7.13 0.77 -27.02
C GLU A 143 -6.47 0.04 -25.83
N LEU A 144 -5.48 -0.79 -26.14
CA LEU A 144 -4.71 -1.51 -25.12
C LEU A 144 -3.84 -0.49 -24.38
N LYS A 145 -4.18 -0.21 -23.12
CA LYS A 145 -3.40 0.71 -22.28
C LYS A 145 -1.93 0.30 -22.27
N THR A 146 -1.05 1.28 -22.46
CA THR A 146 0.39 1.04 -22.36
C THR A 146 0.74 0.56 -20.95
N LYS A 147 1.78 -0.30 -20.82
CA LYS A 147 2.26 -0.79 -19.50
C LYS A 147 2.44 0.35 -18.48
N LYS A 148 2.91 1.51 -18.94
CA LYS A 148 3.12 2.72 -18.12
C LYS A 148 1.81 3.31 -17.58
N GLU A 149 0.73 3.27 -18.35
CA GLU A 149 -0.58 3.78 -17.93
C GLU A 149 -1.23 2.86 -16.90
N VAL A 150 -1.15 1.55 -17.12
CA VAL A 150 -1.60 0.54 -16.15
C VAL A 150 -0.89 0.74 -14.81
N ASP A 151 0.44 0.90 -14.82
CA ASP A 151 1.23 1.17 -13.62
C ASP A 151 0.81 2.47 -12.90
N ARG A 152 0.54 3.54 -13.65
CA ARG A 152 0.06 4.81 -13.09
C ARG A 152 -1.29 4.65 -12.43
N GLU A 153 -2.21 3.92 -13.06
CA GLU A 153 -3.55 3.71 -12.58
C GLU A 153 -3.56 2.84 -11.31
N VAL A 154 -2.75 1.77 -11.27
CA VAL A 154 -2.53 0.94 -10.08
C VAL A 154 -1.95 1.78 -8.94
N LYS A 155 -0.92 2.58 -9.21
CA LYS A 155 -0.34 3.49 -8.22
C LYS A 155 -1.38 4.49 -7.72
N PHE A 156 -2.18 5.07 -8.61
CA PHE A 156 -3.23 6.01 -8.24
C PHE A 156 -4.27 5.38 -7.31
N LYS A 157 -4.81 4.20 -7.68
CA LYS A 157 -5.77 3.45 -6.85
C LYS A 157 -5.19 3.18 -5.45
N ALA A 158 -3.99 2.61 -5.37
CA ALA A 158 -3.31 2.36 -4.09
C ALA A 158 -3.11 3.65 -3.27
N LEU A 159 -2.74 4.75 -3.91
CA LEU A 159 -2.51 6.03 -3.25
C LEU A 159 -3.83 6.65 -2.75
N THR A 160 -4.95 6.45 -3.47
CA THR A 160 -6.27 6.89 -3.01
C THR A 160 -6.77 6.10 -1.80
N GLU A 161 -6.53 4.80 -1.75
CA GLU A 161 -6.87 3.96 -0.58
C GLU A 161 -6.08 4.38 0.66
N VAL A 162 -4.76 4.57 0.51
CA VAL A 162 -3.92 5.07 1.60
C VAL A 162 -4.38 6.45 2.08
N LYS A 163 -4.74 7.36 1.15
CA LYS A 163 -5.26 8.70 1.48
C LYS A 163 -6.61 8.68 2.21
N LYS A 164 -7.44 7.66 1.98
CA LYS A 164 -8.74 7.51 2.66
C LYS A 164 -8.60 7.15 4.14
N SER A 165 -7.49 6.51 4.53
CA SER A 165 -7.25 6.08 5.92
C SER A 165 -7.30 7.23 6.93
N ARG A 166 -7.85 6.96 8.12
CA ARG A 166 -7.99 7.95 9.20
C ARG A 166 -6.63 8.48 9.67
N ILE A 167 -5.64 7.59 9.78
CA ILE A 167 -4.29 7.92 10.26
C ILE A 167 -3.58 8.83 9.24
N PHE A 168 -3.71 8.56 7.94
CA PHE A 168 -3.14 9.42 6.90
C PHE A 168 -3.81 10.80 6.85
N LYS A 169 -5.13 10.87 6.96
CA LYS A 169 -5.86 12.15 7.06
C LYS A 169 -5.40 12.99 8.26
N GLN A 170 -5.16 12.33 9.40
CA GLN A 170 -4.64 12.98 10.60
C GLN A 170 -3.21 13.51 10.36
N LYS A 171 -2.35 12.74 9.69
CA LYS A 171 -1.00 13.18 9.30
C LYS A 171 -1.05 14.43 8.43
N ASP A 172 -1.84 14.40 7.35
CA ASP A 172 -1.99 15.52 6.42
C ASP A 172 -2.50 16.78 7.13
N LYS A 173 -3.46 16.66 8.03
CA LYS A 173 -3.96 17.78 8.83
C LYS A 173 -2.84 18.40 9.69
N MET A 174 -2.05 17.57 10.36
CA MET A 174 -0.93 18.04 11.17
C MET A 174 0.14 18.72 10.31
N GLU A 175 0.42 18.19 9.12
CA GLU A 175 1.38 18.76 8.18
C GLU A 175 0.91 20.10 7.63
N ARG A 176 -0.37 20.23 7.24
CA ARG A 176 -0.97 21.50 6.82
C ARG A 176 -0.86 22.58 7.90
N ILE A 177 -1.10 22.22 9.17
CA ILE A 177 -0.95 23.15 10.29
C ILE A 177 0.53 23.59 10.42
N LYS A 178 1.48 22.66 10.29
CA LYS A 178 2.92 22.98 10.32
C LYS A 178 3.30 23.91 9.18
N GLN A 179 2.89 23.60 7.94
CA GLN A 179 3.15 24.40 6.75
C GLN A 179 2.53 25.81 6.87
N LYS A 180 1.28 25.93 7.34
CA LYS A 180 0.62 27.22 7.60
C LYS A 180 1.42 28.08 8.60
N LYS A 181 1.95 27.47 9.67
CA LYS A 181 2.81 28.17 10.64
C LYS A 181 4.13 28.63 10.02
N ILE A 182 4.76 27.80 9.19
CA ILE A 182 6.01 28.15 8.49
C ILE A 182 5.76 29.30 7.50
N ALA A 183 4.68 29.22 6.70
CA ALA A 183 4.30 30.26 5.76
C ALA A 183 4.02 31.60 6.48
N MET A 184 3.32 31.56 7.62
CA MET A 184 3.07 32.75 8.44
C MET A 184 4.37 33.37 8.96
N LYS A 185 5.31 32.57 9.46
CA LYS A 185 6.63 33.06 9.91
C LYS A 185 7.40 33.75 8.77
N ARG A 186 7.51 33.09 7.61
CA ARG A 186 8.15 33.65 6.41
C ARG A 186 7.50 34.96 5.96
N ARG A 187 6.16 35.03 5.97
CA ARG A 187 5.43 36.27 5.65
C ARG A 187 5.78 37.39 6.63
N ASN A 188 5.81 37.08 7.93
CA ASN A 188 6.13 38.06 8.96
C ASN A 188 7.58 38.54 8.87
N GLU A 189 8.53 37.66 8.56
CA GLU A 189 9.94 38.00 8.29
C GLU A 189 10.08 38.92 7.08
N LYS A 190 9.42 38.59 5.96
CA LYS A 190 9.39 39.47 4.77
C LYS A 190 8.83 40.85 5.09
N LYS A 191 7.73 40.93 5.84
CA LYS A 191 7.16 42.22 6.28
C LYS A 191 8.12 43.02 7.16
N LYS A 192 8.86 42.36 8.07
CA LYS A 192 9.87 43.03 8.90
C LYS A 192 11.01 43.59 8.04
N LEU A 193 11.46 42.85 7.04
CA LEU A 193 12.50 43.29 6.10
C LEU A 193 12.01 44.49 5.27
N GLN A 194 10.81 44.44 4.71
CA GLN A 194 10.22 45.55 3.96
C GLN A 194 10.11 46.83 4.80
N LYS A 195 9.61 46.73 6.04
CA LYS A 195 9.55 47.88 6.96
C LYS A 195 10.93 48.47 7.26
N ARG A 196 11.96 47.63 7.39
CA ARG A 196 13.34 48.09 7.58
C ARG A 196 13.86 48.83 6.34
N LEU A 197 13.54 48.36 5.14
CA LEU A 197 13.91 49.01 3.88
C LEU A 197 13.19 50.34 3.68
N GLU A 198 11.88 50.42 3.98
CA GLU A 198 11.10 51.65 3.90
C GLU A 198 11.62 52.74 4.85
N LYS A 199 11.99 52.37 6.08
CA LYS A 199 12.61 53.31 7.04
C LYS A 199 13.97 53.84 6.61
N ARG A 200 14.69 53.12 5.74
CA ARG A 200 16.01 53.51 5.23
C ARG A 200 15.92 54.32 3.94
N LYS A 201 14.74 54.50 3.34
CA LYS A 201 14.59 55.36 2.16
C LYS A 201 14.76 56.83 2.60
N PRO A 202 15.70 57.59 2.01
CA PRO A 202 15.82 59.01 2.32
C PRO A 202 14.53 59.70 1.93
N HIS A 203 13.99 60.52 2.85
CA HIS A 203 12.82 61.34 2.56
C HIS A 203 13.28 62.43 1.59
N LEU A 204 13.11 62.19 0.28
CA LEU A 204 13.28 63.22 -0.73
C LEU A 204 12.23 64.30 -0.45
N ARG A 205 12.61 65.32 0.32
CA ARG A 205 11.83 66.55 0.48
C ARG A 205 11.73 67.17 -0.90
N LYS A 206 10.56 67.07 -1.51
CA LYS A 206 10.25 67.82 -2.73
C LYS A 206 10.29 69.30 -2.37
N HIS A 207 11.41 69.98 -2.67
CA HIS A 207 11.43 71.44 -2.69
C HIS A 207 10.45 71.87 -3.78
N LYS A 208 9.31 72.44 -3.37
CA LYS A 208 8.46 73.22 -4.27
C LYS A 208 9.21 74.52 -4.59
N LYS A 209 9.33 74.79 -5.88
CA LYS A 209 9.81 76.06 -6.44
C LYS A 209 8.87 77.20 -6.06
#